data_AF-A0A938X143-F1
#
_entry.id   AF-A0A938X143-F1
#
_cell.length_a   1.000
_cell.length_b   1.000
_cell.length_c   1.000
_cell.angle_alpha   90.00
_cell.angle_beta   90.00
_cell.angle_gamma   90.00
#
_symmetry.space_group_name_H-M   'P 1'
#
loop_
_entity.id
_entity.type
_entity.pdbx_description
1 polymer ?
#
loop_
_entity_poly.entity_id
_entity_poly.type
_entity_poly.pdbx_seq_one_letter_code
_entity_poly.pdbx_strand_id
1 'polypeptide(L)'
;MVNYEQVEDFCKSADEGKKDGVTIISLSGEGGFVRYDMETMNGEIDVIVSTLRWEENEPQVCYYHEFTAHSWKYTEKGYFFVEEYHPSGYDGAPGELAFRVKPLDQTCRELNRKYVYPVGYERNKLLIVDWDEQDYSGLDFYDLYERLYYIKYGTYVPYEAYEGAEYEVPEQEFEGVLQSYFQIEREQITANTVYEPNESAYRYRPRGFKDAELPYGPYPEVISYEKQEDGTLRLFIEAVWERKMTDCAVTSELVVRPLNDGSFQYVSNKVTGWDDTLEILWYKPRLTDEEWEYYYENKQND
;
A
#
# COMPACT_ATOMS: atom_id res chain seq x y z
N MET A 1 -3.52 11.95 -14.25
CA MET A 1 -2.49 12.64 -15.07
C MET A 1 -3.04 13.96 -15.60
N VAL A 2 -2.20 14.90 -16.06
CA VAL A 2 -2.61 16.06 -16.88
C VAL A 2 -2.35 15.76 -18.36
N ASN A 3 -3.20 16.23 -19.27
CA ASN A 3 -3.14 15.88 -20.71
C ASN A 3 -3.18 14.37 -20.96
N TYR A 4 -4.04 13.67 -20.21
CA TYR A 4 -4.11 12.20 -20.22
C TYR A 4 -4.56 11.64 -21.58
N GLU A 5 -5.26 12.45 -22.37
CA GLU A 5 -5.74 12.13 -23.70
C GLU A 5 -4.60 11.74 -24.66
N GLN A 6 -3.39 12.30 -24.46
CA GLN A 6 -2.21 11.93 -25.27
C GLN A 6 -1.80 10.48 -25.03
N VAL A 7 -1.86 10.01 -23.78
CA VAL A 7 -1.56 8.61 -23.45
C VAL A 7 -2.69 7.70 -23.92
N GLU A 8 -3.95 8.13 -23.82
CA GLU A 8 -5.07 7.37 -24.39
C GLU A 8 -4.95 7.19 -25.90
N ASP A 9 -4.62 8.25 -26.63
CA ASP A 9 -4.45 8.19 -28.08
C ASP A 9 -3.24 7.34 -28.46
N PHE A 10 -2.13 7.44 -27.70
CA PHE A 10 -0.98 6.54 -27.85
C PHE A 10 -1.36 5.07 -27.68
N CYS A 11 -2.10 4.72 -26.62
CA CYS A 11 -2.56 3.34 -26.40
C CYS A 11 -3.46 2.86 -27.55
N LYS A 12 -4.37 3.70 -28.07
CA LYS A 12 -5.19 3.36 -29.25
C LYS A 12 -4.32 3.14 -30.49
N SER A 13 -3.32 4.01 -30.73
CA SER A 13 -2.38 3.86 -31.83
C SER A 13 -1.61 2.54 -31.73
N ALA A 14 -1.17 2.16 -30.53
CA ALA A 14 -0.50 0.90 -30.27
C ALA A 14 -1.41 -0.32 -30.55
N ASP A 15 -2.65 -0.32 -30.05
CA ASP A 15 -3.64 -1.36 -30.34
C ASP A 15 -3.92 -1.52 -31.85
N GLU A 16 -3.93 -0.40 -32.59
CA GLU A 16 -4.12 -0.38 -34.05
C GLU A 16 -2.85 -0.68 -34.84
N GLY A 17 -1.72 -0.93 -34.18
CA GLY A 17 -0.41 -1.19 -34.80
C GLY A 17 0.21 0.01 -35.52
N LYS A 18 -0.26 1.23 -35.23
CA LYS A 18 0.19 2.47 -35.86
C LYS A 18 1.47 2.98 -35.20
N LYS A 19 2.23 3.76 -35.96
CA LYS A 19 3.37 4.50 -35.43
C LYS A 19 2.89 5.71 -34.64
N ASP A 20 3.32 5.82 -33.39
CA ASP A 20 3.04 6.97 -32.51
C ASP A 20 4.10 7.07 -31.41
N GLY A 21 4.08 8.15 -30.63
CA GLY A 21 4.98 8.34 -29.51
C GLY A 21 4.41 9.23 -28.41
N VAL A 22 4.78 8.95 -27.15
CA VAL A 22 4.33 9.71 -26.00
C VAL A 22 5.46 9.88 -24.97
N THR A 23 5.43 10.99 -24.25
CA THR A 23 6.31 11.22 -23.10
C THR A 23 5.47 11.32 -21.83
N ILE A 24 5.76 10.49 -20.83
CA ILE A 24 5.16 10.56 -19.49
C ILE A 24 6.22 11.06 -18.51
N ILE A 25 5.85 12.05 -17.68
CA ILE A 25 6.71 12.58 -16.62
C ILE A 25 6.05 12.30 -15.27
N SER A 26 6.74 11.52 -14.44
CA SER A 26 6.36 11.23 -13.05
C SER A 26 7.22 12.06 -12.11
N LEU A 27 6.58 12.94 -11.33
CA LEU A 27 7.28 13.84 -10.40
C LEU A 27 7.60 13.12 -9.09
N SER A 28 8.81 13.31 -8.56
CA SER A 28 9.15 12.87 -7.21
C SER A 28 8.85 13.97 -6.19
N GLY A 29 8.56 13.57 -4.93
CA GLY A 29 8.29 14.52 -3.83
C GLY A 29 9.49 15.44 -3.50
N GLU A 30 10.69 15.06 -3.93
CA GLU A 30 11.94 15.82 -3.72
C GLU A 30 12.26 16.78 -4.89
N GLY A 31 11.33 16.94 -5.85
CA GLY A 31 11.47 17.89 -6.97
C GLY A 31 12.22 17.35 -8.19
N GLY A 32 12.62 16.08 -8.19
CA GLY A 32 13.09 15.36 -9.37
C GLY A 32 11.95 14.77 -10.20
N PHE A 33 12.28 14.03 -11.26
CA PHE A 33 11.28 13.30 -12.04
C PHE A 33 11.85 12.07 -12.74
N VAL A 34 10.97 11.12 -13.03
CA VAL A 34 11.21 10.02 -13.96
C VAL A 34 10.50 10.36 -15.26
N ARG A 35 11.23 10.32 -16.37
CA ARG A 35 10.73 10.53 -17.73
C ARG A 35 10.69 9.20 -18.45
N TYR A 36 9.55 8.90 -19.05
CA TYR A 36 9.33 7.75 -19.91
C TYR A 36 9.05 8.28 -21.31
N ASP A 37 9.96 8.08 -22.25
CA ASP A 37 9.71 8.29 -23.66
C ASP A 37 9.33 6.94 -24.27
N MET A 38 8.17 6.87 -24.90
CA MET A 38 7.65 5.63 -25.46
C MET A 38 7.33 5.82 -26.93
N GLU A 39 7.71 4.85 -27.76
CA GLU A 39 7.35 4.79 -29.17
C GLU A 39 6.61 3.48 -29.44
N THR A 40 5.58 3.52 -30.27
CA THR A 40 4.87 2.32 -30.72
C THR A 40 5.02 2.14 -32.22
N MET A 41 5.17 0.89 -32.67
CA MET A 41 5.08 0.52 -34.08
C MET A 41 4.68 -0.96 -34.21
N ASN A 42 3.69 -1.28 -35.06
CA ASN A 42 3.17 -2.65 -35.23
C ASN A 42 2.67 -3.30 -33.93
N GLY A 43 2.31 -2.51 -32.91
CA GLY A 43 1.78 -2.97 -31.63
C GLY A 43 2.84 -3.27 -30.55
N GLU A 44 4.13 -3.18 -30.92
CA GLU A 44 5.24 -3.20 -29.96
C GLU A 44 5.45 -1.79 -29.39
N ILE A 45 5.80 -1.71 -28.11
CA ILE A 45 6.11 -0.45 -27.41
C ILE A 45 7.56 -0.49 -26.94
N ASP A 46 8.38 0.42 -27.45
CA ASP A 46 9.74 0.66 -26.95
C ASP A 46 9.70 1.77 -25.90
N VAL A 47 10.41 1.59 -24.80
CA VAL A 47 10.42 2.48 -23.63
C VAL A 47 11.85 2.90 -23.30
N ILE A 48 12.05 4.21 -23.19
CA ILE A 48 13.26 4.83 -22.65
C ILE A 48 12.90 5.47 -21.32
N VAL A 49 13.56 5.04 -20.24
CA VAL A 49 13.40 5.58 -18.89
C VAL A 49 14.62 6.41 -18.54
N SER A 50 14.40 7.64 -18.10
CA SER A 50 15.45 8.54 -17.59
C SER A 50 15.03 9.14 -16.26
N THR A 51 15.86 9.05 -15.23
CA THR A 51 15.60 9.72 -13.94
C THR A 51 16.48 10.93 -13.79
N LEU A 52 15.85 12.08 -13.49
CA LEU A 52 16.51 13.32 -13.15
C LEU A 52 16.31 13.62 -11.67
N ARG A 53 17.40 13.91 -10.96
CA ARG A 53 17.40 14.35 -9.56
C ARG A 53 18.23 15.62 -9.40
N TRP A 54 18.05 16.29 -8.28
CA TRP A 54 18.85 17.46 -7.92
C TRP A 54 19.97 17.02 -6.98
N GLU A 55 21.22 17.23 -7.40
CA GLU A 55 22.40 17.03 -6.57
C GLU A 55 23.14 18.36 -6.45
N GLU A 56 23.41 18.81 -5.22
CA GLU A 56 24.06 20.11 -4.95
C GLU A 56 23.37 21.32 -5.63
N ASN A 57 22.04 21.25 -5.83
CA ASN A 57 21.22 22.21 -6.59
C ASN A 57 21.44 22.21 -8.11
N GLU A 58 22.10 21.20 -8.67
CA GLU A 58 22.23 20.99 -10.11
C GLU A 58 21.39 19.78 -10.56
N PRO A 59 20.67 19.87 -11.68
CA PRO A 59 19.94 18.73 -12.21
C PRO A 59 20.90 17.71 -12.83
N GLN A 60 20.84 16.46 -12.36
CA GLN A 60 21.63 15.36 -12.88
C GLN A 60 20.74 14.20 -13.34
N VAL A 61 21.08 13.63 -14.50
CA VAL A 61 20.49 12.36 -14.95
C VAL A 61 21.23 11.23 -14.26
N CYS A 62 20.57 10.54 -13.33
CA CYS A 62 21.19 9.51 -12.49
C CYS A 62 20.83 8.08 -12.92
N TYR A 63 19.88 7.92 -13.85
CA TYR A 63 19.46 6.61 -14.36
C TYR A 63 19.01 6.74 -15.80
N TYR A 64 19.36 5.74 -16.60
CA TYR A 64 18.97 5.58 -17.99
C TYR A 64 18.78 4.09 -18.28
N HIS A 65 17.67 3.73 -18.89
CA HIS A 65 17.36 2.34 -19.26
C HIS A 65 16.47 2.30 -20.49
N GLU A 66 16.67 1.31 -21.35
CA GLU A 66 15.87 1.09 -22.55
C GLU A 66 15.40 -0.35 -22.58
N PHE A 67 14.12 -0.56 -22.88
CA PHE A 67 13.55 -1.88 -23.05
C PHE A 67 12.35 -1.85 -24.00
N THR A 68 12.08 -2.98 -24.64
CA THR A 68 10.81 -3.20 -25.35
C THR A 68 9.83 -3.85 -24.39
N ALA A 69 8.61 -3.35 -24.32
CA ALA A 69 7.55 -3.91 -23.50
C ALA A 69 7.30 -5.38 -23.89
N HIS A 70 7.41 -6.27 -22.92
CA HIS A 70 7.02 -7.67 -23.08
C HIS A 70 5.51 -7.81 -23.25
N SER A 71 4.77 -7.11 -22.40
CA SER A 71 3.34 -6.99 -22.46
C SER A 71 2.93 -5.58 -22.03
N TRP A 72 1.74 -5.16 -22.46
CA TRP A 72 1.15 -3.91 -22.02
C TRP A 72 -0.37 -4.02 -22.09
N LYS A 73 -1.08 -3.17 -21.33
CA LYS A 73 -2.52 -3.03 -21.47
C LYS A 73 -3.01 -1.67 -21.01
N TYR A 74 -4.09 -1.22 -21.63
CA TYR A 74 -4.86 -0.07 -21.19
C TYR A 74 -6.23 -0.51 -20.67
N THR A 75 -6.56 -0.18 -19.42
CA THR A 75 -7.82 -0.60 -18.79
C THR A 75 -8.93 0.42 -19.01
N GLU A 76 -10.19 -0.02 -18.93
CA GLU A 76 -11.35 0.87 -19.03
C GLU A 76 -11.35 1.96 -17.95
N LYS A 77 -10.86 1.62 -16.75
CA LYS A 77 -10.68 2.54 -15.60
C LYS A 77 -9.54 3.54 -15.79
N GLY A 78 -8.77 3.39 -16.87
CA GLY A 78 -7.75 4.33 -17.30
C GLY A 78 -6.39 4.12 -16.67
N TYR A 79 -6.02 2.86 -16.46
CA TYR A 79 -4.66 2.47 -16.14
C TYR A 79 -3.92 2.01 -17.40
N PHE A 80 -2.71 2.51 -17.59
CA PHE A 80 -1.77 2.00 -18.58
C PHE A 80 -0.69 1.20 -17.86
N PHE A 81 -0.64 -0.10 -18.11
CA PHE A 81 0.38 -1.01 -17.57
C PHE A 81 1.36 -1.42 -18.66
N VAL A 82 2.63 -1.51 -18.28
CA VAL A 82 3.74 -1.97 -19.14
C VAL A 82 4.58 -2.97 -18.35
N GLU A 83 5.00 -4.05 -18.96
CA GLU A 83 5.86 -5.07 -18.36
C GLU A 83 7.17 -5.17 -19.14
N GLU A 84 8.30 -5.02 -18.45
CA GLU A 84 9.61 -5.45 -18.92
C GLU A 84 9.80 -6.94 -18.63
N TYR A 85 10.27 -7.72 -19.61
CA TYR A 85 10.54 -9.14 -19.40
C TYR A 85 11.74 -9.33 -18.48
N HIS A 86 11.54 -10.10 -17.41
CA HIS A 86 12.63 -10.62 -16.57
C HIS A 86 12.69 -12.15 -16.62
N PRO A 87 13.89 -12.75 -16.76
CA PRO A 87 14.04 -14.20 -16.75
C PRO A 87 13.74 -14.77 -15.35
N SER A 88 13.38 -16.06 -15.31
CA SER A 88 13.16 -16.76 -14.04
C SER A 88 14.40 -16.68 -13.13
N GLY A 89 14.17 -16.34 -11.85
CA GLY A 89 15.23 -16.14 -10.86
C GLY A 89 15.87 -14.76 -10.86
N TYR A 90 15.36 -13.81 -11.65
CA TYR A 90 15.76 -12.40 -11.53
C TYR A 90 15.39 -11.84 -10.16
N ASP A 91 16.37 -11.26 -9.48
CA ASP A 91 16.29 -10.75 -8.09
C ASP A 91 16.40 -9.22 -8.02
N GLY A 92 16.10 -8.54 -9.13
CA GLY A 92 16.10 -7.08 -9.20
C GLY A 92 14.71 -6.47 -8.98
N ALA A 93 14.59 -5.18 -9.32
CA ALA A 93 13.32 -4.48 -9.25
C ALA A 93 12.26 -5.12 -10.17
N PRO A 94 10.97 -5.03 -9.83
CA PRO A 94 9.89 -5.44 -10.72
C PRO A 94 10.00 -4.79 -12.10
N GLY A 95 9.62 -5.53 -13.15
CA GLY A 95 9.57 -5.00 -14.52
C GLY A 95 8.23 -4.33 -14.85
N GLU A 96 7.26 -4.43 -13.95
CA GLU A 96 5.91 -3.90 -14.15
C GLU A 96 5.83 -2.42 -13.75
N LEU A 97 5.24 -1.63 -14.64
CA LEU A 97 4.94 -0.21 -14.46
C LEU A 97 3.44 0.01 -14.55
N ALA A 98 2.91 0.93 -13.75
CA ALA A 98 1.51 1.35 -13.83
C ALA A 98 1.39 2.88 -13.87
N PHE A 99 0.62 3.39 -14.83
CA PHE A 99 0.30 4.80 -14.94
C PHE A 99 -1.19 5.02 -14.79
N ARG A 100 -1.59 5.81 -13.78
CA ARG A 100 -2.96 6.32 -13.68
C ARG A 100 -3.18 7.44 -14.70
N VAL A 101 -3.62 7.04 -15.90
CA VAL A 101 -3.87 7.94 -17.05
C VAL A 101 -5.10 8.78 -16.76
N LYS A 102 -6.29 8.17 -16.68
CA LYS A 102 -7.52 8.91 -16.38
C LYS A 102 -7.48 9.40 -14.93
N PRO A 103 -7.49 10.72 -14.69
CA PRO A 103 -7.44 11.23 -13.33
C PRO A 103 -8.69 10.81 -12.54
N LEU A 104 -8.50 10.49 -11.27
CA LEU A 104 -9.60 10.37 -10.31
C LEU A 104 -10.16 11.74 -9.93
N ASP A 105 -11.41 11.73 -9.47
CA ASP A 105 -12.04 12.90 -8.84
C ASP A 105 -11.11 13.52 -7.79
N GLN A 106 -11.08 14.86 -7.75
CA GLN A 106 -10.18 15.56 -6.84
C GLN A 106 -10.48 15.23 -5.38
N THR A 107 -11.75 15.17 -5.00
CA THR A 107 -12.17 14.85 -3.64
C THR A 107 -11.76 13.44 -3.28
N CYS A 108 -11.98 12.47 -4.17
CA CYS A 108 -11.53 11.09 -3.95
C CYS A 108 -10.02 11.01 -3.71
N ARG A 109 -9.21 11.74 -4.48
CA ARG A 109 -7.74 11.79 -4.26
C ARG A 109 -7.36 12.41 -2.91
N GLU A 110 -8.08 13.44 -2.47
CA GLU A 110 -7.88 14.06 -1.16
C GLU A 110 -8.28 13.13 -0.01
N LEU A 111 -9.43 12.45 -0.13
CA LEU A 111 -9.89 11.44 0.82
C LEU A 111 -8.92 10.26 0.90
N ASN A 112 -8.42 9.77 -0.24
CA ASN A 112 -7.43 8.70 -0.29
C ASN A 112 -6.16 9.10 0.47
N ARG A 113 -5.59 10.26 0.16
CA ARG A 113 -4.38 10.79 0.83
C ARG A 113 -4.57 10.95 2.33
N LYS A 114 -5.77 11.36 2.77
CA LYS A 114 -6.03 11.64 4.17
C LYS A 114 -6.32 10.37 4.98
N TYR A 115 -7.11 9.45 4.45
CA TYR A 115 -7.74 8.38 5.23
C TYR A 115 -7.26 6.97 4.89
N VAL A 116 -6.73 6.72 3.69
CA VAL A 116 -6.51 5.33 3.22
C VAL A 116 -5.06 5.07 2.87
N TYR A 117 -4.44 5.97 2.10
CA TYR A 117 -3.05 5.86 1.68
C TYR A 117 -2.05 5.75 2.86
N PRO A 118 -2.20 6.49 3.98
CA PRO A 118 -1.25 6.41 5.08
C PRO A 118 -1.16 5.02 5.73
N VAL A 119 -2.29 4.31 5.86
CA VAL A 119 -2.28 2.94 6.40
C VAL A 119 -1.92 1.92 5.31
N GLY A 120 -2.53 2.06 4.12
CA GLY A 120 -2.25 1.24 2.94
C GLY A 120 -2.58 -0.25 3.14
N TYR A 121 -2.16 -1.07 2.18
CA TYR A 121 -2.30 -2.54 2.21
C TYR A 121 -1.07 -3.25 2.78
N GLU A 122 0.04 -2.53 2.98
CA GLU A 122 1.28 -3.13 3.46
C GLU A 122 1.17 -3.50 4.94
N ARG A 123 1.54 -4.75 5.26
CA ARG A 123 1.73 -5.28 6.62
C ARG A 123 0.51 -5.22 7.54
N ASN A 124 -0.69 -4.97 7.04
CA ASN A 124 -1.87 -4.87 7.90
C ASN A 124 -3.11 -5.39 7.19
N LYS A 125 -4.14 -5.70 7.98
CA LYS A 125 -5.40 -6.27 7.48
C LYS A 125 -6.53 -5.26 7.31
N LEU A 126 -6.34 -3.97 7.62
CA LEU A 126 -7.44 -3.00 7.77
C LEU A 126 -8.41 -2.98 6.58
N LEU A 127 -7.87 -3.11 5.36
CA LEU A 127 -8.62 -3.01 4.11
C LEU A 127 -8.94 -4.37 3.48
N ILE A 128 -8.51 -5.49 4.06
CA ILE A 128 -8.60 -6.85 3.46
C ILE A 128 -9.38 -7.85 4.33
N VAL A 129 -9.99 -7.39 5.42
CA VAL A 129 -10.92 -8.19 6.24
C VAL A 129 -12.13 -7.37 6.63
N ASP A 130 -13.22 -8.05 6.95
CA ASP A 130 -14.41 -7.44 7.53
C ASP A 130 -14.16 -7.18 9.03
N TRP A 131 -14.51 -5.98 9.49
CA TRP A 131 -14.46 -5.60 10.91
C TRP A 131 -15.32 -4.36 11.15
N ASP A 132 -15.78 -4.18 12.38
CA ASP A 132 -16.48 -2.97 12.83
C ASP A 132 -16.22 -2.68 14.33
N GLU A 133 -16.85 -1.66 14.90
CA GLU A 133 -16.66 -1.29 16.31
C GLU A 133 -17.16 -2.34 17.32
N GLN A 134 -17.94 -3.33 16.87
CA GLN A 134 -18.40 -4.45 17.69
C GLN A 134 -17.43 -5.64 17.62
N ASP A 135 -16.79 -5.85 16.47
CA ASP A 135 -15.87 -6.97 16.23
C ASP A 135 -14.59 -6.54 15.49
N TYR A 136 -13.49 -6.50 16.24
CA TYR A 136 -12.15 -6.23 15.73
C TYR A 136 -11.31 -7.49 15.48
N SER A 137 -11.86 -8.70 15.66
CA SER A 137 -11.09 -9.95 15.68
C SER A 137 -10.35 -10.28 14.38
N GLY A 138 -10.78 -9.70 13.25
CA GLY A 138 -10.09 -9.82 11.96
C GLY A 138 -8.77 -9.03 11.89
N LEU A 139 -8.57 -8.05 12.77
CA LEU A 139 -7.42 -7.15 12.77
C LEU A 139 -6.24 -7.72 13.57
N ASP A 140 -5.04 -7.29 13.19
CA ASP A 140 -3.83 -7.48 13.99
C ASP A 140 -3.43 -6.11 14.57
N PHE A 141 -3.57 -5.95 15.90
CA PHE A 141 -3.32 -4.65 16.53
C PHE A 141 -1.85 -4.27 16.59
N TYR A 142 -0.92 -5.22 16.48
CA TYR A 142 0.51 -4.89 16.41
C TYR A 142 0.88 -4.35 15.03
N ASP A 143 0.32 -4.92 13.97
CA ASP A 143 0.42 -4.38 12.61
C ASP A 143 -0.13 -2.96 12.53
N LEU A 144 -1.33 -2.74 13.08
CA LEU A 144 -1.94 -1.42 13.10
C LEU A 144 -1.20 -0.44 14.00
N TYR A 145 -0.69 -0.89 15.14
CA TYR A 145 0.12 -0.06 16.04
C TYR A 145 1.32 0.53 15.30
N GLU A 146 2.09 -0.28 14.57
CA GLU A 146 3.25 0.20 13.79
C GLU A 146 2.84 1.28 12.75
N ARG A 147 1.78 1.03 11.98
CA ARG A 147 1.29 1.97 10.96
C ARG A 147 0.76 3.26 11.59
N LEU A 148 -0.07 3.15 12.63
CA LEU A 148 -0.72 4.28 13.27
C LEU A 148 0.25 5.11 14.12
N TYR A 149 1.28 4.49 14.69
CA TYR A 149 2.35 5.20 15.38
C TYR A 149 3.06 6.16 14.42
N TYR A 150 3.40 5.70 13.21
CA TYR A 150 3.97 6.55 12.16
C TYR A 150 3.02 7.69 11.75
N ILE A 151 1.73 7.39 11.57
CA ILE A 151 0.74 8.42 11.22
C ILE A 151 0.61 9.47 12.33
N LYS A 152 0.68 9.05 13.61
CA LYS A 152 0.53 9.93 14.77
C LYS A 152 1.76 10.78 15.04
N TYR A 153 2.96 10.20 14.96
CA TYR A 153 4.19 10.84 15.42
C TYR A 153 5.16 11.22 14.29
N GLY A 154 4.93 10.75 13.06
CA GLY A 154 5.81 10.99 11.91
C GLY A 154 7.14 10.24 11.95
N THR A 155 7.29 9.28 12.87
CA THR A 155 8.48 8.43 13.02
C THR A 155 8.07 6.99 13.26
N TYR A 156 8.93 6.04 12.91
CA TYR A 156 8.72 4.63 13.19
C TYR A 156 8.77 4.34 14.69
N VAL A 157 8.20 3.20 15.08
CA VAL A 157 8.26 2.69 16.46
C VAL A 157 9.72 2.54 16.90
N PRO A 158 10.05 2.81 18.17
CA PRO A 158 11.43 2.81 18.68
C PRO A 158 11.96 1.40 19.02
N TYR A 159 11.42 0.36 18.39
CA TYR A 159 11.73 -1.04 18.68
C TYR A 159 12.47 -1.67 17.50
N GLU A 160 13.75 -1.95 17.69
CA GLU A 160 14.60 -2.50 16.63
C GLU A 160 14.22 -3.94 16.30
N ALA A 161 14.13 -4.27 15.01
CA ALA A 161 13.90 -5.62 14.55
C ALA A 161 15.24 -6.38 14.44
N TYR A 162 15.42 -7.40 15.27
CA TYR A 162 16.46 -8.42 15.14
C TYR A 162 15.85 -9.82 15.31
N GLU A 163 16.58 -10.87 14.97
CA GLU A 163 16.04 -12.25 15.06
C GLU A 163 15.67 -12.59 16.51
N GLY A 164 14.40 -12.91 16.73
CA GLY A 164 13.88 -13.21 18.07
C GLY A 164 13.70 -11.99 18.97
N ALA A 165 13.58 -10.78 18.41
CA ALA A 165 13.29 -9.58 19.19
C ALA A 165 11.90 -9.65 19.84
N GLU A 166 11.85 -9.35 21.13
CA GLU A 166 10.63 -9.24 21.93
C GLU A 166 10.79 -8.07 22.91
N TYR A 167 9.74 -7.27 23.03
CA TYR A 167 9.68 -6.07 23.84
C TYR A 167 8.36 -5.99 24.61
N GLU A 168 8.33 -5.10 25.59
CA GLU A 168 7.12 -4.70 26.30
C GLU A 168 6.80 -3.25 25.95
N VAL A 169 5.65 -3.02 25.31
CA VAL A 169 5.17 -1.67 24.99
C VAL A 169 4.29 -1.18 26.13
N PRO A 170 4.59 -0.04 26.75
CA PRO A 170 3.77 0.49 27.84
C PRO A 170 2.31 0.63 27.43
N GLU A 171 1.38 0.23 28.30
CA GLU A 171 -0.06 0.22 27.98
C GLU A 171 -0.58 1.59 27.52
N GLN A 172 -0.11 2.68 28.13
CA GLN A 172 -0.54 4.03 27.79
C GLN A 172 -0.10 4.45 26.38
N GLU A 173 1.04 3.96 25.93
CA GLU A 173 1.55 4.22 24.58
C GLU A 173 0.77 3.39 23.56
N PHE A 174 0.65 2.08 23.79
CA PHE A 174 -0.01 1.16 22.87
C PHE A 174 -1.51 1.47 22.72
N GLU A 175 -2.24 1.49 23.84
CA GLU A 175 -3.67 1.83 23.85
C GLU A 175 -3.90 3.25 23.31
N GLY A 176 -3.07 4.21 23.73
CA GLY A 176 -3.19 5.60 23.32
C GLY A 176 -3.01 5.81 21.81
N VAL A 177 -2.19 5.01 21.14
CA VAL A 177 -2.07 5.03 19.67
C VAL A 177 -3.33 4.47 19.03
N LEU A 178 -3.79 3.28 19.43
CA LEU A 178 -4.97 2.64 18.85
C LEU A 178 -6.25 3.48 19.07
N GLN A 179 -6.47 3.96 20.29
CA GLN A 179 -7.63 4.78 20.67
C GLN A 179 -7.67 6.14 19.96
N SER A 180 -6.54 6.61 19.42
CA SER A 180 -6.54 7.84 18.60
C SER A 180 -7.24 7.65 17.25
N TYR A 181 -7.31 6.41 16.75
CA TYR A 181 -7.83 6.09 15.42
C TYR A 181 -8.98 5.10 15.43
N PHE A 182 -9.31 4.50 16.57
CA PHE A 182 -10.45 3.62 16.75
C PHE A 182 -11.23 4.02 17.98
N GLN A 183 -12.55 3.85 17.94
CA GLN A 183 -13.38 3.91 19.14
C GLN A 183 -13.36 2.53 19.81
N ILE A 184 -12.26 2.23 20.48
CA ILE A 184 -11.99 0.91 21.06
C ILE A 184 -11.70 1.02 22.56
N GLU A 185 -12.28 0.09 23.33
CA GLU A 185 -12.04 -0.01 24.77
C GLU A 185 -10.86 -0.93 25.09
N ARG A 186 -10.26 -0.73 26.26
CA ARG A 186 -9.11 -1.52 26.72
C ARG A 186 -9.38 -3.02 26.71
N GLU A 187 -10.57 -3.43 27.13
CA GLU A 187 -10.98 -4.84 27.15
C GLU A 187 -10.90 -5.46 25.75
N GLN A 188 -11.31 -4.72 24.71
CA GLN A 188 -11.22 -5.19 23.32
C GLN A 188 -9.77 -5.26 22.83
N ILE A 189 -8.91 -4.32 23.24
CA ILE A 189 -7.47 -4.36 22.93
C ILE A 189 -6.84 -5.60 23.56
N THR A 190 -7.02 -5.77 24.88
CA THR A 190 -6.44 -6.91 25.64
C THR A 190 -6.97 -8.27 25.18
N ALA A 191 -8.22 -8.35 24.69
CA ALA A 191 -8.77 -9.60 24.16
C ALA A 191 -8.13 -10.05 22.84
N ASN A 192 -7.49 -9.15 22.09
CA ASN A 192 -6.88 -9.44 20.79
C ASN A 192 -5.35 -9.23 20.80
N THR A 193 -4.75 -9.15 21.99
CA THR A 193 -3.30 -8.94 22.18
C THR A 193 -2.81 -9.73 23.40
N VAL A 194 -1.50 -9.70 23.63
CA VAL A 194 -0.89 -10.32 24.82
C VAL A 194 -0.51 -9.22 25.81
N TYR A 195 -1.37 -9.03 26.82
CA TYR A 195 -1.20 -8.05 27.89
C TYR A 195 -0.55 -8.68 29.13
N GLU A 196 0.48 -8.03 29.67
CA GLU A 196 1.24 -8.46 30.84
C GLU A 196 0.90 -7.56 32.05
N PRO A 197 0.04 -8.01 33.00
CA PRO A 197 -0.47 -7.15 34.06
C PRO A 197 0.59 -6.67 35.05
N ASN A 198 1.66 -7.44 35.26
CA ASN A 198 2.72 -7.08 36.21
C ASN A 198 3.57 -5.91 35.70
N GLU A 199 3.75 -5.85 34.38
CA GLU A 199 4.58 -4.83 33.71
C GLU A 199 3.73 -3.67 33.18
N SER A 200 2.39 -3.78 33.23
CA SER A 200 1.46 -2.78 32.68
C SER A 200 1.77 -2.47 31.21
N ALA A 201 1.97 -3.54 30.43
CA ALA A 201 2.50 -3.47 29.08
C ALA A 201 1.92 -4.57 28.18
N TYR A 202 2.07 -4.39 26.87
CA TYR A 202 1.75 -5.38 25.85
C TYR A 202 3.03 -5.98 25.29
N ARG A 203 3.10 -7.31 25.24
CA ARG A 203 4.21 -8.01 24.60
C ARG A 203 4.18 -7.73 23.11
N TYR A 204 5.29 -7.28 22.54
CA TYR A 204 5.41 -6.88 21.15
C TYR A 204 6.64 -7.52 20.52
N ARG A 205 6.43 -8.13 19.35
CA ARG A 205 7.48 -8.75 18.55
C ARG A 205 7.49 -8.08 17.17
N PRO A 206 8.55 -7.35 16.78
CA PRO A 206 8.68 -6.86 15.43
C PRO A 206 8.65 -8.02 14.42
N ARG A 207 8.12 -7.78 13.22
CA ARG A 207 8.16 -8.76 12.13
C ARG A 207 9.62 -9.11 11.79
N GLY A 208 9.88 -10.40 11.61
CA GLY A 208 11.18 -10.96 11.26
C GLY A 208 11.18 -11.66 9.90
N PHE A 209 12.27 -12.34 9.57
CA PHE A 209 12.41 -13.03 8.28
C PHE A 209 11.31 -14.08 8.01
N LYS A 210 10.71 -14.66 9.06
CA LYS A 210 9.74 -15.75 8.93
C LYS A 210 8.31 -15.29 8.69
N ASP A 211 7.97 -14.06 9.02
CA ASP A 211 6.68 -13.42 8.80
C ASP A 211 6.80 -12.09 8.03
N ALA A 212 7.92 -11.89 7.33
CA ALA A 212 8.08 -10.84 6.35
C ALA A 212 7.23 -11.10 5.10
N GLU A 213 6.66 -10.02 4.58
CA GLU A 213 5.94 -9.96 3.31
C GLU A 213 6.88 -9.71 2.12
N LEU A 214 6.41 -10.02 0.90
CA LEU A 214 7.10 -9.56 -0.28
C LEU A 214 6.86 -8.05 -0.46
N PRO A 215 7.91 -7.28 -0.83
CA PRO A 215 7.74 -5.87 -1.14
C PRO A 215 6.83 -5.68 -2.36
N TYR A 216 6.43 -4.43 -2.63
CA TYR A 216 5.60 -4.05 -3.77
C TYR A 216 4.14 -4.56 -3.65
N GLY A 217 3.54 -4.34 -2.49
CA GLY A 217 2.11 -4.54 -2.29
C GLY A 217 1.25 -3.57 -3.11
N PRO A 218 -0.06 -3.81 -3.18
CA PRO A 218 -0.96 -2.89 -3.85
C PRO A 218 -1.06 -1.56 -3.10
N TYR A 219 -1.38 -0.49 -3.83
CA TYR A 219 -1.74 0.78 -3.23
C TYR A 219 -3.24 1.04 -3.36
N PRO A 220 -3.85 1.76 -2.40
CA PRO A 220 -5.26 2.07 -2.45
C PRO A 220 -5.57 3.27 -3.35
N GLU A 221 -6.70 3.17 -4.05
CA GLU A 221 -7.39 4.31 -4.64
C GLU A 221 -8.82 4.38 -4.10
N VAL A 222 -9.20 5.53 -3.54
CA VAL A 222 -10.63 5.84 -3.34
C VAL A 222 -11.21 6.20 -4.70
N ILE A 223 -12.19 5.42 -5.17
CA ILE A 223 -12.83 5.63 -6.48
C ILE A 223 -14.11 6.46 -6.37
N SER A 224 -14.80 6.37 -5.24
CA SER A 224 -16.00 7.13 -4.93
C SER A 224 -16.20 7.19 -3.40
N TYR A 225 -17.13 8.03 -2.96
CA TYR A 225 -17.48 8.15 -1.54
C TYR A 225 -18.94 8.54 -1.35
N GLU A 226 -19.45 8.26 -0.15
CA GLU A 226 -20.76 8.67 0.32
C GLU A 226 -20.64 9.33 1.69
N LYS A 227 -21.34 10.45 1.89
CA LYS A 227 -21.49 11.06 3.21
C LYS A 227 -22.76 10.55 3.88
N GLN A 228 -22.61 9.94 5.06
CA GLN A 228 -23.72 9.35 5.81
C GLN A 228 -24.42 10.40 6.69
N GLU A 229 -25.65 10.10 7.12
CA GLU A 229 -26.48 11.00 7.93
C GLU A 229 -25.84 11.35 9.28
N ASP A 230 -25.07 10.42 9.85
CA ASP A 230 -24.34 10.58 11.11
C ASP A 230 -23.03 11.39 10.98
N GLY A 231 -22.70 11.84 9.77
CA GLY A 231 -21.50 12.62 9.48
C GLY A 231 -20.25 11.80 9.15
N THR A 232 -20.31 10.47 9.22
CA THR A 232 -19.23 9.60 8.74
C THR A 232 -19.14 9.61 7.21
N LEU A 233 -18.00 9.17 6.69
CA LEU A 233 -17.76 9.00 5.25
C LEU A 233 -17.55 7.53 4.96
N ARG A 234 -18.32 7.00 4.01
CA ARG A 234 -18.07 5.69 3.41
C ARG A 234 -17.24 5.88 2.16
N LEU A 235 -16.09 5.23 2.09
CA LEU A 235 -15.13 5.29 0.99
C LEU A 235 -15.16 3.96 0.25
N PHE A 236 -15.30 4.01 -1.07
CA PHE A 236 -15.19 2.84 -1.94
C PHE A 236 -13.76 2.81 -2.47
N ILE A 237 -13.03 1.76 -2.13
CA ILE A 237 -11.60 1.63 -2.35
C ILE A 237 -11.33 0.47 -3.29
N GLU A 238 -10.43 0.67 -4.24
CA GLU A 238 -9.87 -0.39 -5.07
C GLU A 238 -8.35 -0.48 -4.85
N ALA A 239 -7.84 -1.71 -4.76
CA ALA A 239 -6.43 -2.01 -4.63
C ALA A 239 -5.79 -2.13 -6.02
N VAL A 240 -4.89 -1.21 -6.37
CA VAL A 240 -4.14 -1.27 -7.62
C VAL A 240 -2.83 -1.99 -7.35
N TRP A 241 -2.58 -3.07 -8.09
CA TRP A 241 -1.38 -3.88 -7.93
C TRP A 241 -0.55 -3.97 -9.21
N GLU A 242 0.52 -3.18 -9.24
CA GLU A 242 1.43 -3.06 -10.38
C GLU A 242 2.05 -4.42 -10.74
N ARG A 243 2.47 -5.20 -9.74
CA ARG A 243 3.07 -6.54 -9.90
C ARG A 243 2.18 -7.56 -10.61
N LYS A 244 0.87 -7.37 -10.58
CA LYS A 244 -0.10 -8.23 -11.27
C LYS A 244 -0.79 -7.49 -12.43
N MET A 245 -0.29 -6.29 -12.73
CA MET A 245 -0.86 -5.33 -13.68
C MET A 245 -2.38 -5.19 -13.51
N THR A 246 -2.91 -5.22 -12.29
CA THR A 246 -4.36 -5.10 -12.05
C THR A 246 -4.68 -3.78 -11.39
N ASP A 247 -5.78 -3.15 -11.80
CA ASP A 247 -6.28 -1.93 -11.18
C ASP A 247 -7.36 -2.20 -10.11
N CYS A 248 -7.59 -3.48 -9.78
CA CYS A 248 -8.69 -3.88 -8.92
C CYS A 248 -8.45 -5.27 -8.28
N ALA A 249 -7.35 -5.44 -7.54
CA ALA A 249 -7.03 -6.69 -6.85
C ALA A 249 -8.03 -7.01 -5.71
N VAL A 250 -8.45 -5.98 -4.97
CA VAL A 250 -9.38 -6.05 -3.83
C VAL A 250 -10.27 -4.82 -3.86
N THR A 251 -11.54 -4.98 -3.53
CA THR A 251 -12.46 -3.84 -3.34
C THR A 251 -13.02 -3.83 -1.92
N SER A 252 -13.08 -2.64 -1.31
CA SER A 252 -13.50 -2.49 0.08
C SER A 252 -14.34 -1.24 0.31
N GLU A 253 -15.29 -1.33 1.23
CA GLU A 253 -16.06 -0.21 1.78
C GLU A 253 -15.50 0.14 3.16
N LEU A 254 -14.72 1.22 3.25
CA LEU A 254 -14.17 1.71 4.51
C LEU A 254 -15.02 2.87 5.04
N VAL A 255 -15.45 2.78 6.29
CA VAL A 255 -16.14 3.89 6.96
C VAL A 255 -15.16 4.61 7.88
N VAL A 256 -15.07 5.93 7.73
CA VAL A 256 -14.28 6.81 8.58
C VAL A 256 -15.13 7.89 9.22
N ARG A 257 -14.77 8.29 10.44
CA ARG A 257 -15.40 9.34 11.22
C ARG A 257 -14.46 10.55 11.30
N PRO A 258 -14.67 11.60 10.51
CA PRO A 258 -13.95 12.86 10.68
C PRO A 258 -14.27 13.50 12.03
N LEU A 259 -13.26 14.04 12.70
CA LEU A 259 -13.40 14.73 14.00
C LEU A 259 -13.22 16.25 13.84
N ASN A 260 -13.77 17.00 14.80
CA ASN A 260 -13.82 18.48 14.75
C ASN A 260 -12.44 19.14 14.79
N ASP A 261 -11.44 18.46 15.37
CA ASP A 261 -10.05 18.94 15.46
C ASP A 261 -9.23 18.63 14.19
N GLY A 262 -9.86 18.04 13.17
CA GLY A 262 -9.23 17.66 11.90
C GLY A 262 -8.69 16.24 11.87
N SER A 263 -8.62 15.56 13.02
CA SER A 263 -8.30 14.13 13.12
C SER A 263 -9.47 13.26 12.64
N PHE A 264 -9.33 11.93 12.74
CA PHE A 264 -10.35 10.99 12.31
C PHE A 264 -10.20 9.63 13.02
N GLN A 265 -11.26 8.83 12.96
CA GLN A 265 -11.24 7.43 13.38
C GLN A 265 -11.74 6.52 12.26
N TYR A 266 -11.23 5.29 12.21
CA TYR A 266 -11.81 4.21 11.41
C TYR A 266 -12.98 3.58 12.19
N VAL A 267 -14.06 3.28 11.48
CA VAL A 267 -15.31 2.78 12.06
C VAL A 267 -15.56 1.33 11.65
N SER A 268 -15.39 1.02 10.37
CA SER A 268 -15.57 -0.35 9.85
C SER A 268 -14.90 -0.50 8.50
N ASN A 269 -14.59 -1.74 8.13
CA ASN A 269 -14.27 -2.11 6.76
C ASN A 269 -15.12 -3.31 6.35
N LYS A 270 -15.52 -3.34 5.07
CA LYS A 270 -16.12 -4.51 4.46
C LYS A 270 -15.46 -4.80 3.12
N VAL A 271 -14.92 -6.00 2.95
CA VAL A 271 -14.43 -6.47 1.66
C VAL A 271 -15.64 -6.82 0.78
N THR A 272 -15.68 -6.24 -0.41
CA THR A 272 -16.80 -6.37 -1.35
C THR A 272 -16.47 -7.18 -2.58
N GLY A 273 -15.18 -7.40 -2.84
CA GLY A 273 -14.68 -8.10 -4.01
C GLY A 273 -13.22 -8.47 -3.85
N TRP A 274 -12.88 -9.61 -4.40
CA TRP A 274 -11.54 -10.17 -4.38
C TRP A 274 -11.26 -10.80 -5.74
N ASP A 275 -10.10 -10.53 -6.34
CA ASP A 275 -9.66 -11.30 -7.50
C ASP A 275 -9.05 -12.62 -7.03
N ASP A 276 -9.88 -13.67 -6.98
CA ASP A 276 -9.52 -15.01 -6.51
C ASP A 276 -8.42 -15.69 -7.34
N THR A 277 -8.05 -15.11 -8.48
CA THR A 277 -6.94 -15.59 -9.30
C THR A 277 -5.57 -15.10 -8.80
N LEU A 278 -5.56 -14.12 -7.89
CA LEU A 278 -4.35 -13.51 -7.37
C LEU A 278 -3.92 -14.16 -6.05
N GLU A 279 -2.67 -14.60 -6.01
CA GLU A 279 -2.00 -14.97 -4.77
C GLU A 279 -1.68 -13.72 -3.94
N ILE A 280 -2.08 -13.71 -2.66
CA ILE A 280 -1.72 -12.65 -1.71
C ILE A 280 -0.25 -12.80 -1.35
N LEU A 281 0.57 -11.90 -1.87
CA LEU A 281 2.01 -11.89 -1.59
C LEU A 281 2.43 -10.74 -0.67
N TRP A 282 1.58 -9.73 -0.51
CA TRP A 282 1.88 -8.49 0.20
C TRP A 282 1.50 -8.50 1.68
N TYR A 283 0.84 -9.56 2.14
CA TYR A 283 0.51 -9.74 3.55
C TYR A 283 0.76 -11.17 4.00
N LYS A 284 1.38 -11.30 5.16
CA LYS A 284 1.54 -12.57 5.88
C LYS A 284 1.10 -12.37 7.33
N PRO A 285 0.30 -13.29 7.92
CA PRO A 285 -0.01 -13.23 9.35
C PRO A 285 1.27 -13.19 10.20
N ARG A 286 1.23 -12.48 11.33
CA ARG A 286 2.28 -12.61 12.35
C ARG A 286 2.35 -14.04 12.85
N LEU A 287 3.55 -14.45 13.29
CA LEU A 287 3.72 -15.78 13.89
C LEU A 287 2.88 -15.91 15.15
N THR A 288 2.27 -17.07 15.31
CA THR A 288 1.77 -17.52 16.62
C THR A 288 2.93 -17.74 17.60
N ASP A 289 2.62 -17.85 18.90
CA ASP A 289 3.64 -18.13 19.92
C ASP A 289 4.40 -19.42 19.63
N GLU A 290 3.69 -20.49 19.29
CA GLU A 290 4.31 -21.79 18.98
C GLU A 290 5.26 -21.70 17.76
N GLU A 291 4.86 -20.97 16.71
CA GLU A 291 5.71 -20.77 15.52
C GLU A 291 6.93 -19.90 15.85
N TRP A 292 6.74 -18.84 16.64
CA TRP A 292 7.82 -17.95 17.04
C TRP A 292 8.86 -18.68 17.88
N GLU A 293 8.43 -19.46 18.89
CA GLU A 293 9.31 -20.31 19.71
C GLU A 293 10.05 -21.35 18.85
N TYR A 294 9.35 -21.98 17.90
CA TYR A 294 9.95 -22.92 16.96
C TYR A 294 11.06 -22.28 16.12
N TYR A 295 10.84 -21.08 15.60
CA TYR A 295 11.80 -20.44 14.71
C TYR A 295 12.96 -19.73 15.42
N TYR A 296 12.72 -19.15 16.60
CA TYR A 296 13.64 -18.20 17.22
C TYR A 296 14.16 -18.64 18.59
N GLU A 297 13.43 -19.40 19.40
CA GLU A 297 13.94 -19.86 20.71
C GLU A 297 14.74 -21.14 20.60
N ASN A 298 14.28 -22.11 19.82
CA ASN A 298 14.95 -23.41 19.70
C ASN A 298 16.30 -23.35 18.97
N LYS A 299 16.61 -22.25 18.28
CA LYS A 299 17.90 -22.04 17.59
C LYS A 299 19.00 -21.43 18.46
N GLN A 300 18.71 -20.99 19.68
CA GLN A 300 19.76 -20.53 20.60
C GLN A 300 20.50 -21.68 21.31
N ASN A 301 20.07 -22.94 21.11
CA ASN A 301 20.60 -24.13 21.78
C ASN A 301 21.41 -25.10 20.88
N ASP A 302 21.66 -24.75 19.61
CA ASP A 302 22.53 -25.48 18.67
C ASP A 302 23.74 -24.65 18.25
#